data_AF-A0A5B7UW74-F1
#
_entry.id   AF-A0A5B7UW74-F1
#
_cell.length_a   1.000
_cell.length_b   1.000
_cell.length_c   1.000
_cell.angle_alpha   90.00
_cell.angle_beta   90.00
_cell.angle_gamma   90.00
#
_symmetry.space_group_name_H-M   'P 1'
#
loop_
_entity.id
_entity.type
_entity.pdbx_description
1 polymer ?
#
loop_
_entity_poly.entity_id
_entity_poly.type
_entity_poly.pdbx_seq_one_letter_code
_entity_poly.pdbx_strand_id
1 'polypeptide(L)'
;MSENACAARPQEPGAPSGAPSPQTCLQVARQAAILAVTAADDAMTAVCHSRSGAAARLEAVMQAAHQAAVEAESWADRAEEYAADPAMPSSSLAYCAREAVAHAVRAQSAAGVAETAADLRAELERKLTAAEYAERESARRREEAQQEAEERTATGMDRENRDRAALNRHLAERHVAELGWTAGHVRVLEAAETGRLYWRGGRARQAARRGAWAGGRRVSRERTQALYAARFLVAVRQDDDTRVLTPSPMGQAALELARLHPAGLHAADQAAYEARFAKVRRHHKRRDDQKAAARRLPPLESSARRLYQRPVTLAEQEVLAERAAADQWEDEGGHCPGAGTPRPASRTIKSAPESWSWAEIGPAVQPALW
;
A
#
# COMPACT_ATOMS: atom_id res chain seq x y z
N MET A 1 29.81 50.05 -1.72
CA MET A 1 29.95 48.60 -1.99
C MET A 1 28.69 47.97 -1.45
N SER A 2 27.74 47.82 -2.35
CA SER A 2 26.36 47.39 -2.14
C SER A 2 26.26 45.86 -2.09
N GLU A 3 25.03 45.40 -1.82
CA GLU A 3 24.44 44.07 -2.06
C GLU A 3 24.28 43.21 -0.79
N ASN A 4 23.19 43.45 -0.04
CA ASN A 4 21.82 42.96 -0.26
C ASN A 4 21.65 41.51 0.20
N ALA A 5 21.21 41.39 1.45
CA ALA A 5 20.45 40.26 1.93
C ALA A 5 19.23 40.07 1.04
N CYS A 6 19.18 38.95 0.31
CA CYS A 6 18.03 38.56 -0.48
C CYS A 6 16.87 38.24 0.47
N ALA A 7 15.95 39.20 0.61
CA ALA A 7 14.65 38.98 1.19
C ALA A 7 13.92 37.90 0.38
N ALA A 8 13.67 36.76 1.02
CA ALA A 8 12.73 35.77 0.52
C ALA A 8 11.37 36.47 0.36
N ARG A 9 10.94 36.65 -0.90
CA ARG A 9 9.57 37.07 -1.19
C ARG A 9 8.61 36.02 -0.60
N PRO A 10 7.51 36.42 0.04
CA PRO A 10 6.42 35.51 0.29
C PRO A 10 5.94 34.98 -1.06
N GLN A 11 6.03 33.67 -1.29
CA GLN A 11 5.22 33.03 -2.32
C GLN A 11 3.77 33.20 -1.88
N GLU A 12 3.06 34.14 -2.50
CA GLU A 12 1.60 34.11 -2.51
C GLU A 12 1.16 32.74 -3.05
N PRO A 13 0.16 32.08 -2.43
CA PRO A 13 -0.37 30.83 -2.94
C PRO A 13 -1.06 31.13 -4.27
N GLY A 14 -0.34 30.92 -5.38
CA GLY A 14 -0.91 30.98 -6.71
C GLY A 14 -2.08 30.00 -6.77
N ALA A 15 -3.28 30.53 -7.02
CA ALA A 15 -4.47 29.74 -7.26
C ALA A 15 -4.14 28.62 -8.26
N PRO A 16 -4.49 27.36 -7.99
CA PRO A 16 -4.17 26.26 -8.89
C PRO A 16 -4.80 26.59 -10.24
N SER A 17 -3.95 26.75 -11.26
CA SER A 17 -4.37 26.87 -12.65
C SER A 17 -5.25 25.67 -12.96
N GLY A 18 -6.57 25.89 -13.03
CA GLY A 18 -7.51 24.85 -13.44
C GLY A 18 -7.19 24.49 -14.88
N ALA A 19 -6.42 23.42 -15.08
CA ALA A 19 -6.14 22.93 -16.42
C ALA A 19 -7.48 22.65 -17.14
N PRO A 20 -7.62 23.04 -18.42
CA PRO A 20 -8.84 22.80 -19.18
C PRO A 20 -9.18 21.31 -19.15
N SER A 21 -10.47 21.00 -19.17
CA SER A 21 -10.91 19.61 -19.18
C SER A 21 -10.37 18.91 -20.45
N PRO A 22 -10.07 17.60 -20.40
CA PRO A 22 -9.66 16.84 -21.59
C PRO A 22 -10.62 17.03 -22.78
N GLN A 23 -11.92 17.09 -22.49
CA GLN A 23 -12.96 17.30 -23.49
C GLN A 23 -12.92 18.69 -24.11
N THR A 24 -12.64 19.73 -23.31
CA THR A 24 -12.43 21.10 -23.81
C THR A 24 -11.20 21.17 -24.72
N CYS A 25 -10.08 20.52 -24.32
CA CYS A 25 -8.88 20.47 -25.15
C CYS A 25 -9.15 19.82 -26.52
N LEU A 26 -9.87 18.70 -26.54
CA LEU A 26 -10.25 18.03 -27.79
C LEU A 26 -11.15 18.89 -28.68
N GLN A 27 -12.16 19.54 -28.08
CA GLN A 27 -13.06 20.43 -28.81
C GLN A 27 -12.30 21.60 -29.44
N VAL A 28 -11.42 22.25 -28.68
CA VAL A 28 -10.59 23.36 -29.17
C VAL A 28 -9.63 22.90 -30.27
N ALA A 29 -8.97 21.74 -30.10
CA ALA A 29 -8.04 21.22 -31.11
C ALA A 29 -8.74 20.95 -32.45
N ARG A 30 -9.92 20.32 -32.42
CA ARG A 30 -10.75 20.08 -33.61
C ARG A 30 -11.22 21.38 -34.26
N GLN A 31 -11.72 22.31 -33.45
CA GLN A 31 -12.19 23.60 -33.96
C GLN A 31 -11.05 24.39 -34.61
N ALA A 32 -9.85 24.35 -34.03
CA ALA A 32 -8.67 24.99 -34.60
C ALA A 32 -8.28 24.37 -35.96
N ALA A 33 -8.28 23.04 -36.08
CA ALA A 33 -8.02 22.36 -37.35
C ALA A 33 -9.03 22.77 -38.44
N ILE A 34 -10.32 22.79 -38.12
CA ILE A 34 -11.38 23.23 -39.04
C ILE A 34 -11.12 24.67 -39.52
N LEU A 35 -10.83 25.60 -38.60
CA LEU A 35 -10.53 26.99 -38.95
C LEU A 35 -9.28 27.10 -39.84
N ALA A 36 -8.25 26.28 -39.60
CA ALA A 36 -7.03 26.27 -40.40
C ALA A 36 -7.29 25.79 -41.84
N VAL A 37 -8.06 24.71 -42.00
CA VAL A 37 -8.45 24.15 -43.31
C VAL A 37 -9.28 25.16 -44.09
N THR A 38 -10.27 25.79 -43.45
CA THR A 38 -11.09 26.81 -44.13
C THR A 38 -10.26 27.98 -44.65
N ALA A 39 -9.24 28.42 -43.90
CA ALA A 39 -8.33 29.47 -44.35
C ALA A 39 -7.45 29.02 -45.53
N ALA A 40 -7.00 27.76 -45.55
CA ALA A 40 -6.25 27.20 -46.66
C ALA A 40 -7.13 27.08 -47.94
N ASP A 41 -8.38 26.66 -47.80
CA ASP A 41 -9.36 26.57 -48.90
C ASP A 41 -9.70 27.96 -49.49
N ASP A 42 -9.82 28.99 -48.63
CA ASP A 42 -10.00 30.37 -49.06
C ASP A 42 -8.79 30.87 -49.87
N ALA A 43 -7.57 30.57 -49.40
CA ALA A 43 -6.33 30.91 -50.11
C ALA A 43 -6.23 30.18 -51.46
N MET A 44 -6.60 28.89 -51.52
CA MET A 44 -6.66 28.12 -52.77
C MET A 44 -7.71 28.72 -53.73
N THR A 45 -8.88 29.06 -53.24
CA THR A 45 -9.95 29.70 -54.01
C THR A 45 -9.47 31.03 -54.60
N ALA A 46 -8.73 31.83 -53.84
CA ALA A 46 -8.14 33.09 -54.31
C ALA A 46 -7.11 32.89 -55.43
N VAL A 47 -6.30 31.83 -55.38
CA VAL A 47 -5.40 31.43 -56.49
C VAL A 47 -6.21 31.08 -57.73
N CYS A 48 -7.22 30.22 -57.61
CA CYS A 48 -8.04 29.75 -58.73
C CYS A 48 -8.79 30.88 -59.46
N HIS A 49 -9.16 31.94 -58.75
CA HIS A 49 -9.90 33.08 -59.32
C HIS A 49 -8.98 34.22 -59.81
N SER A 50 -7.66 34.12 -59.60
CA SER A 50 -6.71 35.14 -60.04
C SER A 50 -6.48 35.09 -61.54
N ARG A 51 -6.69 36.23 -62.22
CA ARG A 51 -6.42 36.41 -63.66
C ARG A 51 -5.15 37.24 -63.94
N SER A 52 -4.28 37.43 -62.94
CA SER A 52 -3.20 38.43 -62.97
C SER A 52 -1.78 37.86 -62.78
N GLY A 53 -0.76 38.63 -63.17
CA GLY A 53 0.68 38.29 -63.09
C GLY A 53 1.28 38.17 -61.67
N ALA A 54 0.45 38.11 -60.62
CA ALA A 54 0.87 37.91 -59.23
C ALA A 54 0.79 36.43 -58.78
N ALA A 55 0.76 35.48 -59.73
CA ALA A 55 0.56 34.05 -59.48
C ALA A 55 1.54 33.47 -58.44
N ALA A 56 2.84 33.78 -58.54
CA ALA A 56 3.86 33.27 -57.63
C ALA A 56 3.64 33.71 -56.16
N ARG A 57 3.10 34.92 -55.95
CA ARG A 57 2.81 35.41 -54.59
C ARG A 57 1.59 34.71 -53.99
N LEU A 58 0.54 34.52 -54.78
CA LEU A 58 -0.68 33.83 -54.33
C LEU A 58 -0.41 32.34 -54.10
N GLU A 59 0.42 31.72 -54.94
CA GLU A 59 0.86 30.33 -54.77
C GLU A 59 1.68 30.16 -53.48
N ALA A 60 2.59 31.09 -53.16
CA ALA A 60 3.32 31.09 -51.90
C ALA A 60 2.40 31.25 -50.68
N VAL A 61 1.38 32.11 -50.77
CA VAL A 61 0.36 32.28 -49.74
C VAL A 61 -0.44 30.99 -49.53
N MET A 62 -0.91 30.37 -50.61
CA MET A 62 -1.62 29.09 -50.57
C MET A 62 -0.76 27.98 -49.95
N GLN A 63 0.50 27.85 -50.36
CA GLN A 63 1.41 26.85 -49.81
C GLN A 63 1.65 27.07 -48.31
N ALA A 64 1.86 28.30 -47.87
CA ALA A 64 2.05 28.63 -46.46
C ALA A 64 0.79 28.36 -45.62
N ALA A 65 -0.40 28.73 -46.12
CA ALA A 65 -1.67 28.47 -45.45
C ALA A 65 -1.96 26.97 -45.37
N HIS A 66 -1.74 26.22 -46.46
CA HIS A 66 -1.93 24.78 -46.52
C HIS A 66 -0.96 24.03 -45.59
N GLN A 67 0.32 24.40 -45.57
CA GLN A 67 1.29 23.80 -44.65
C GLN A 67 0.89 24.01 -43.19
N ALA A 68 0.44 25.21 -42.84
CA ALA A 68 -0.03 25.50 -41.49
C ALA A 68 -1.33 24.73 -41.14
N ALA A 69 -2.23 24.52 -42.11
CA ALA A 69 -3.44 23.71 -41.91
C ALA A 69 -3.12 22.23 -41.65
N VAL A 70 -2.21 21.63 -42.42
CA VAL A 70 -1.78 20.23 -42.22
C VAL A 70 -1.17 20.03 -40.83
N GLU A 71 -0.37 20.98 -40.35
CA GLU A 71 0.17 20.92 -38.99
C GLU A 71 -0.94 21.05 -37.92
N ALA A 72 -1.93 21.92 -38.14
CA ALA A 72 -3.07 22.06 -37.22
C ALA A 72 -3.91 20.77 -37.14
N GLU A 73 -4.16 20.11 -38.27
CA GLU A 73 -4.80 18.79 -38.33
C GLU A 73 -3.97 17.74 -37.61
N SER A 74 -2.65 17.68 -37.87
CA SER A 74 -1.76 16.71 -37.19
C SER A 74 -1.78 16.86 -35.67
N TRP A 75 -1.84 18.09 -35.16
CA TRP A 75 -1.96 18.33 -33.72
C TRP A 75 -3.34 17.98 -33.15
N ALA A 76 -4.41 18.16 -33.94
CA ALA A 76 -5.74 17.72 -33.55
C ALA A 76 -5.83 16.18 -33.50
N ASP A 77 -5.32 15.48 -34.52
CA ASP A 77 -5.26 14.02 -34.55
C ASP A 77 -4.45 13.47 -33.37
N ARG A 78 -3.30 14.09 -33.07
CA ARG A 78 -2.47 13.72 -31.92
C ARG A 78 -3.18 13.94 -30.59
N ALA A 79 -4.05 14.95 -30.49
CA ALA A 79 -4.88 15.15 -29.31
C ALA A 79 -5.90 14.00 -29.15
N GLU A 80 -6.47 13.49 -30.24
CA GLU A 80 -7.37 12.33 -30.21
C GLU A 80 -6.64 11.05 -29.79
N GLU A 81 -5.47 10.80 -30.37
CA GLU A 81 -4.59 9.68 -29.99
C GLU A 81 -4.26 9.73 -28.48
N TYR A 82 -3.90 10.91 -27.97
CA TYR A 82 -3.56 11.08 -26.56
C TYR A 82 -4.75 11.00 -25.62
N ALA A 83 -5.96 11.30 -26.08
CA ALA A 83 -7.17 11.13 -25.30
C ALA A 83 -7.58 9.66 -25.19
N ALA A 84 -7.23 8.84 -26.19
CA ALA A 84 -7.46 7.39 -26.17
C ALA A 84 -6.43 6.63 -25.32
N ASP A 85 -5.27 7.22 -25.03
CA ASP A 85 -4.22 6.59 -24.23
C ASP A 85 -4.33 6.94 -22.72
N PRO A 86 -4.71 5.98 -21.86
CA PRO A 86 -4.82 6.21 -20.42
C PRO A 86 -3.47 6.45 -19.72
N ALA A 87 -2.33 6.16 -20.37
CA ALA A 87 -1.00 6.42 -19.84
C ALA A 87 -0.54 7.88 -20.04
N MET A 88 -1.23 8.66 -20.89
CA MET A 88 -0.82 10.02 -21.21
C MET A 88 -1.21 11.03 -20.12
N PRO A 89 -0.30 11.95 -19.74
CA PRO A 89 -0.63 12.98 -18.77
C PRO A 89 -1.61 13.99 -19.38
N SER A 90 -2.54 14.48 -18.55
CA SER A 90 -3.57 15.46 -18.96
C SER A 90 -2.99 16.77 -19.51
N SER A 91 -1.76 17.11 -19.13
CA SER A 91 -1.02 18.26 -19.69
C SER A 91 -0.69 18.10 -21.18
N SER A 92 -0.55 16.87 -21.68
CA SER A 92 -0.26 16.61 -23.10
C SER A 92 -1.42 17.04 -23.99
N LEU A 93 -2.65 16.80 -23.58
CA LEU A 93 -3.85 17.24 -24.31
C LEU A 93 -3.94 18.76 -24.41
N ALA A 94 -3.65 19.45 -23.31
CA ALA A 94 -3.62 20.91 -23.28
C ALA A 94 -2.49 21.48 -24.14
N TYR A 95 -1.37 20.77 -24.30
CA TYR A 95 -0.28 21.15 -25.19
C TYR A 95 -0.68 21.00 -26.67
N CYS A 96 -1.21 19.83 -27.06
CA CYS A 96 -1.68 19.59 -28.43
C CYS A 96 -2.74 20.61 -28.88
N ALA A 97 -3.70 20.93 -28.00
CA ALA A 97 -4.72 21.93 -28.29
C ALA A 97 -4.13 23.34 -28.53
N ARG A 98 -3.09 23.73 -27.77
CA ARG A 98 -2.40 25.03 -27.98
C ARG A 98 -1.64 25.07 -29.29
N GLU A 99 -0.95 23.99 -29.64
CA GLU A 99 -0.22 23.90 -30.92
C GLU A 99 -1.19 23.92 -32.11
N ALA A 100 -2.30 23.19 -32.05
CA ALA A 100 -3.35 23.24 -33.07
C ALA A 100 -3.87 24.68 -33.27
N VAL A 101 -4.17 25.40 -32.18
CA VAL A 101 -4.58 26.81 -32.23
C VAL A 101 -3.48 27.71 -32.80
N ALA A 102 -2.21 27.49 -32.43
CA ALA A 102 -1.09 28.27 -32.95
C ALA A 102 -0.90 28.09 -34.46
N HIS A 103 -1.09 26.89 -34.98
CA HIS A 103 -1.04 26.60 -36.40
C HIS A 103 -2.27 27.13 -37.16
N ALA A 104 -3.46 27.08 -36.57
CA ALA A 104 -4.65 27.69 -37.13
C ALA A 104 -4.53 29.21 -37.31
N VAL A 105 -3.98 29.91 -36.31
CA VAL A 105 -3.68 31.35 -36.44
C VAL A 105 -2.66 31.62 -37.55
N ARG A 106 -1.62 30.79 -37.69
CA ARG A 106 -0.64 30.92 -38.79
C ARG A 106 -1.29 30.70 -40.16
N ALA A 107 -2.21 29.74 -40.29
CA ALA A 107 -2.95 29.50 -41.53
C ALA A 107 -3.83 30.70 -41.90
N GLN A 108 -4.58 31.23 -40.94
CA GLN A 108 -5.44 32.41 -41.12
C GLN A 108 -4.63 33.66 -41.49
N SER A 109 -3.51 33.89 -40.79
CA SER A 109 -2.61 35.01 -41.06
C SER A 109 -1.95 34.91 -42.44
N ALA A 110 -1.52 33.71 -42.86
CA ALA A 110 -0.95 33.47 -44.19
C ALA A 110 -1.98 33.70 -45.31
N ALA A 111 -3.21 33.22 -45.12
CA ALA A 111 -4.32 33.42 -46.07
C ALA A 111 -4.84 34.87 -46.11
N GLY A 112 -4.47 35.71 -45.12
CA GLY A 112 -4.94 37.09 -45.02
C GLY A 112 -6.39 37.23 -44.56
N VAL A 113 -6.91 36.24 -43.84
CA VAL A 113 -8.26 36.25 -43.24
C VAL A 113 -8.20 36.67 -41.76
N ALA A 114 -9.34 36.97 -41.17
CA ALA A 114 -9.41 37.33 -39.75
C ALA A 114 -8.95 36.17 -38.84
N GLU A 115 -8.12 36.47 -37.84
CA GLU A 115 -7.50 35.49 -36.93
C GLU A 115 -8.46 35.02 -35.81
N THR A 116 -9.63 34.51 -36.18
CA THR A 116 -10.66 34.03 -35.23
C THR A 116 -10.20 32.86 -34.36
N ALA A 117 -9.19 32.09 -34.79
CA ALA A 117 -8.62 31.02 -33.98
C ALA A 117 -7.92 31.54 -32.72
N ALA A 118 -7.56 32.84 -32.65
CA ALA A 118 -6.97 33.42 -31.45
C ALA A 118 -7.94 33.40 -30.25
N ASP A 119 -9.25 33.48 -30.49
CA ASP A 119 -10.28 33.46 -29.44
C ASP A 119 -10.33 32.09 -28.72
N LEU A 120 -9.98 31.01 -29.41
CA LEU A 120 -9.90 29.66 -28.82
C LEU A 120 -8.79 29.55 -27.76
N ARG A 121 -7.77 30.42 -27.78
CA ARG A 121 -6.76 30.48 -26.70
C ARG A 121 -7.38 30.90 -25.38
N ALA A 122 -8.35 31.83 -25.41
CA ALA A 122 -9.03 32.29 -24.21
C ALA A 122 -9.85 31.18 -23.54
N GLU A 123 -10.38 30.23 -24.33
CA GLU A 123 -11.09 29.06 -23.80
C GLU A 123 -10.14 28.07 -23.09
N LEU A 124 -8.92 27.87 -23.63
CA LEU A 124 -7.90 27.02 -23.01
C LEU A 124 -7.30 27.64 -21.74
N GLU A 125 -7.25 28.96 -21.67
CA GLU A 125 -6.69 29.72 -20.55
C GLU A 125 -7.75 30.16 -19.53
N ARG A 126 -9.03 29.82 -19.75
CA ARG A 126 -10.12 30.11 -18.83
C ARG A 126 -9.83 29.49 -17.46
N LYS A 127 -9.75 30.35 -16.44
CA LYS A 127 -9.68 29.90 -15.05
C LYS A 127 -11.05 29.37 -14.62
N LEU A 128 -11.07 28.18 -14.02
CA LEU A 128 -12.26 27.67 -13.35
C LEU A 128 -12.66 28.62 -12.22
N THR A 129 -13.97 28.83 -12.07
CA THR A 129 -14.52 29.56 -10.93
C THR A 129 -14.35 28.74 -9.65
N ALA A 130 -14.35 29.41 -8.50
CA ALA A 130 -14.27 28.74 -7.21
C ALA A 130 -15.42 27.73 -7.01
N ALA A 131 -16.61 28.02 -7.55
CA ALA A 131 -17.77 27.14 -7.53
C ALA A 131 -17.53 25.85 -8.36
N GLU A 132 -17.06 25.98 -9.59
CA GLU A 132 -16.73 24.83 -10.46
C GLU A 132 -15.62 23.96 -9.84
N TYR A 133 -14.64 24.56 -9.17
CA TYR A 133 -13.62 23.81 -8.45
C TYR A 133 -14.21 23.03 -7.26
N ALA A 134 -15.09 23.67 -6.48
CA ALA A 134 -15.76 23.03 -5.35
C ALA A 134 -16.65 21.86 -5.81
N GLU A 135 -17.38 22.01 -6.91
CA GLU A 135 -18.19 20.95 -7.50
C GLU A 135 -17.33 19.77 -7.94
N ARG A 136 -16.22 20.02 -8.64
CA ARG A 136 -15.29 18.97 -9.07
C ARG A 136 -14.65 18.23 -7.91
N GLU A 137 -14.22 18.95 -6.89
CA GLU A 137 -13.71 18.37 -5.63
C GLU A 137 -14.79 17.54 -4.92
N SER A 138 -16.05 17.98 -4.94
CA SER A 138 -17.16 17.23 -4.35
C SER A 138 -17.47 15.95 -5.13
N ALA A 139 -17.42 16.00 -6.47
CA ALA A 139 -17.60 14.83 -7.33
C ALA A 139 -16.49 13.81 -7.09
N ARG A 140 -15.22 14.26 -7.06
CA ARG A 140 -14.07 13.39 -6.74
C ARG A 140 -14.23 12.70 -5.40
N ARG A 141 -14.63 13.43 -4.34
CA ARG A 141 -14.88 12.82 -3.02
C ARG A 141 -16.03 11.81 -3.03
N ARG A 142 -17.08 12.02 -3.83
CA ARG A 142 -18.18 11.07 -3.97
C ARG A 142 -17.72 9.79 -4.67
N GLU A 143 -16.95 9.92 -5.75
CA GLU A 143 -16.36 8.78 -6.46
C GLU A 143 -15.41 7.99 -5.54
N GLU A 144 -14.50 8.67 -4.86
CA GLU A 144 -13.58 8.05 -3.88
C GLU A 144 -14.36 7.33 -2.76
N ALA A 145 -15.45 7.93 -2.25
CA ALA A 145 -16.29 7.32 -1.23
C ALA A 145 -17.07 6.11 -1.74
N GLN A 146 -17.54 6.13 -2.99
CA GLN A 146 -18.21 4.99 -3.63
C GLN A 146 -17.24 3.83 -3.82
N GLN A 147 -16.05 4.10 -4.38
CA GLN A 147 -15.00 3.09 -4.54
C GLN A 147 -14.62 2.47 -3.19
N GLU A 148 -14.40 3.30 -2.17
CA GLU A 148 -14.08 2.80 -0.83
C GLU A 148 -15.22 1.95 -0.24
N ALA A 149 -16.49 2.31 -0.46
CA ALA A 149 -17.64 1.53 0.00
C ALA A 149 -17.74 0.16 -0.71
N GLU A 150 -17.50 0.13 -2.02
CA GLU A 150 -17.47 -1.12 -2.81
C GLU A 150 -16.34 -2.03 -2.34
N GLU A 151 -15.12 -1.49 -2.17
CA GLU A 151 -13.97 -2.25 -1.73
C GLU A 151 -14.11 -2.75 -0.28
N ARG A 152 -14.70 -1.94 0.61
CA ARG A 152 -15.04 -2.36 1.97
C ARG A 152 -16.03 -3.51 1.96
N THR A 153 -17.06 -3.44 1.11
CA THR A 153 -18.06 -4.50 0.98
C THR A 153 -17.43 -5.78 0.44
N ALA A 154 -16.51 -5.68 -0.53
CA ALA A 154 -15.87 -6.82 -1.16
C ALA A 154 -14.86 -7.54 -0.24
N THR A 155 -14.12 -6.79 0.58
CA THR A 155 -13.02 -7.35 1.39
C THR A 155 -13.37 -7.50 2.87
N GLY A 156 -14.39 -6.79 3.35
CA GLY A 156 -14.68 -6.64 4.78
C GLY A 156 -13.58 -5.89 5.53
N MET A 157 -12.73 -5.12 4.85
CA MET A 157 -11.57 -4.40 5.41
C MET A 157 -11.60 -2.93 5.02
N ASP A 158 -11.11 -2.06 5.89
CA ASP A 158 -10.79 -0.67 5.53
C ASP A 158 -9.57 -0.60 4.61
N ARG A 159 -9.35 0.56 3.98
CA ARG A 159 -8.19 0.81 3.11
C ARG A 159 -6.85 0.45 3.75
N GLU A 160 -6.62 0.84 5.01
CA GLU A 160 -5.35 0.58 5.69
C GLU A 160 -5.08 -0.92 5.86
N ASN A 161 -6.09 -1.71 6.24
CA ASN A 161 -5.96 -3.15 6.39
C ASN A 161 -5.80 -3.85 5.04
N ARG A 162 -6.41 -3.33 3.97
CA ARG A 162 -6.15 -3.80 2.60
C ARG A 162 -4.71 -3.54 2.17
N ASP A 163 -4.19 -2.35 2.45
CA ASP A 163 -2.79 -2.00 2.17
C ASP A 163 -1.83 -2.89 2.97
N ARG A 164 -2.12 -3.14 4.27
CA ARG A 164 -1.37 -4.09 5.10
C ARG A 164 -1.42 -5.51 4.54
N ALA A 165 -2.59 -5.97 4.07
CA ALA A 165 -2.73 -7.29 3.45
C ALA A 165 -1.93 -7.40 2.15
N ALA A 166 -1.87 -6.35 1.34
CA ALA A 166 -1.03 -6.28 0.15
C ALA A 166 0.47 -6.30 0.51
N LEU A 167 0.89 -5.50 1.49
CA LEU A 167 2.28 -5.48 1.96
C LEU A 167 2.70 -6.86 2.50
N ASN A 168 1.84 -7.52 3.28
CA ASN A 168 2.13 -8.85 3.83
C ASN A 168 2.29 -9.92 2.75
N ARG A 169 1.54 -9.85 1.64
CA ARG A 169 1.75 -10.73 0.48
C ARG A 169 3.13 -10.54 -0.12
N HIS A 170 3.55 -9.29 -0.34
CA HIS A 170 4.89 -8.98 -0.82
C HIS A 170 5.99 -9.44 0.16
N LEU A 171 5.79 -9.27 1.48
CA LEU A 171 6.71 -9.80 2.49
C LEU A 171 6.78 -11.34 2.46
N ALA A 172 5.66 -12.01 2.23
CA ALA A 172 5.60 -13.47 2.18
C ALA A 172 6.40 -14.01 0.97
N GLU A 173 6.19 -13.44 -0.21
CA GLU A 173 6.93 -13.79 -1.43
C GLU A 173 8.45 -13.62 -1.25
N ARG A 174 8.86 -12.54 -0.58
CA ARG A 174 10.29 -12.25 -0.36
C ARG A 174 10.95 -13.17 0.68
N HIS A 175 10.27 -13.47 1.78
CA HIS A 175 10.93 -14.02 2.98
C HIS A 175 10.60 -15.48 3.29
N VAL A 176 9.51 -16.05 2.77
CA VAL A 176 9.11 -17.43 3.14
C VAL A 176 10.16 -18.47 2.72
N ALA A 177 10.74 -18.32 1.52
CA ALA A 177 11.81 -19.22 1.05
C ALA A 177 13.06 -19.17 1.93
N GLU A 178 13.31 -18.02 2.58
CA GLU A 178 14.47 -17.79 3.43
C GLU A 178 14.37 -18.47 4.79
N LEU A 179 13.15 -18.77 5.26
CA LEU A 179 12.91 -19.52 6.50
C LEU A 179 13.51 -20.94 6.43
N GLY A 180 13.71 -21.47 5.22
CA GLY A 180 14.17 -22.85 5.02
C GLY A 180 13.16 -23.86 5.57
N TRP A 181 11.87 -23.52 5.55
CA TRP A 181 10.80 -24.38 6.04
C TRP A 181 10.28 -25.31 4.95
N THR A 182 9.65 -26.38 5.41
CA THR A 182 8.86 -27.30 4.60
C THR A 182 7.43 -27.30 5.11
N ALA A 183 6.47 -27.85 4.35
CA ALA A 183 5.09 -28.00 4.82
C ALA A 183 4.99 -28.74 6.18
N GLY A 184 5.98 -29.60 6.49
CA GLY A 184 6.08 -30.27 7.78
C GLY A 184 6.34 -29.33 8.96
N HIS A 185 7.06 -28.23 8.75
CA HIS A 185 7.29 -27.20 9.78
C HIS A 185 6.03 -26.38 10.04
N VAL A 186 5.31 -26.01 8.97
CA VAL A 186 4.02 -25.30 9.05
C VAL A 186 3.01 -26.10 9.89
N ARG A 187 2.85 -27.39 9.63
CA ARG A 187 1.94 -28.27 10.40
C ARG A 187 2.26 -28.35 11.89
N VAL A 188 3.54 -28.22 12.28
CA VAL A 188 3.93 -28.19 13.70
C VAL A 188 3.47 -26.88 14.34
N LEU A 189 3.65 -25.75 13.65
CA LEU A 189 3.19 -24.45 14.13
C LEU A 189 1.67 -24.34 14.17
N GLU A 190 0.94 -24.91 13.21
CA GLU A 190 -0.53 -25.00 13.26
C GLU A 190 -1.03 -25.82 14.46
N ALA A 191 -0.35 -26.91 14.79
CA ALA A 191 -0.64 -27.68 16.00
C ALA A 191 -0.38 -26.87 17.28
N ALA A 192 0.64 -26.01 17.27
CA ALA A 192 0.96 -25.11 18.38
C ALA A 192 -0.05 -23.97 18.51
N GLU A 193 -0.43 -23.33 17.40
CA GLU A 193 -1.42 -22.24 17.35
C GLU A 193 -2.78 -22.70 17.89
N THR A 194 -3.20 -23.93 17.55
CA THR A 194 -4.44 -24.51 18.08
C THR A 194 -4.36 -24.93 19.56
N GLY A 195 -3.22 -24.70 20.22
CA GLY A 195 -3.01 -25.04 21.63
C GLY A 195 -3.02 -26.55 21.89
N ARG A 196 -2.59 -27.36 20.90
CA ARG A 196 -2.59 -28.83 20.97
C ARG A 196 -1.20 -29.45 20.99
N LEU A 197 -0.15 -28.67 20.75
CA LEU A 197 1.23 -29.18 20.73
C LEU A 197 1.82 -29.18 22.14
N TYR A 198 2.42 -30.30 22.53
CA TYR A 198 3.10 -30.41 23.82
C TYR A 198 4.29 -31.39 23.80
N TRP A 199 5.18 -31.23 24.78
CA TRP A 199 6.27 -32.14 25.10
C TRP A 199 6.00 -32.89 26.41
N ARG A 200 6.17 -34.22 26.36
CA ARG A 200 6.17 -35.09 27.54
C ARG A 200 7.17 -36.22 27.33
N GLY A 201 8.04 -36.46 28.32
CA GLY A 201 9.09 -37.47 28.23
C GLY A 201 10.01 -37.31 27.02
N GLY A 202 10.38 -36.08 26.66
CA GLY A 202 11.27 -35.77 25.53
C GLY A 202 10.68 -35.98 24.13
N ARG A 203 9.35 -36.20 24.00
CA ARG A 203 8.68 -36.45 22.73
C ARG A 203 7.62 -35.38 22.44
N ALA A 204 7.59 -34.90 21.19
CA ALA A 204 6.56 -33.98 20.68
C ALA A 204 5.28 -34.74 20.33
N ARG A 205 4.15 -34.26 20.86
CA ARG A 205 2.83 -34.84 20.63
C ARG A 205 1.81 -33.75 20.32
N GLN A 206 0.83 -34.12 19.51
CA GLN A 206 -0.36 -33.33 19.23
C GLN A 206 -1.54 -33.98 19.96
N ALA A 207 -2.13 -33.25 20.89
CA ALA A 207 -3.35 -33.61 21.60
C ALA A 207 -4.55 -33.67 20.63
N ALA A 208 -5.54 -34.51 20.94
CA ALA A 208 -6.77 -34.59 20.16
C ALA A 208 -7.64 -33.33 20.32
N ARG A 209 -7.67 -32.77 21.54
CA ARG A 209 -8.39 -31.55 21.91
C ARG A 209 -7.45 -30.59 22.63
N ARG A 210 -7.74 -29.29 22.57
CA ARG A 210 -7.03 -28.28 23.35
C ARG A 210 -7.14 -28.63 24.84
N GLY A 211 -6.02 -28.58 25.56
CA GLY A 211 -5.97 -28.92 26.99
C GLY A 211 -5.87 -30.40 27.35
N ALA A 212 -5.96 -31.33 26.39
CA ALA A 212 -5.92 -32.76 26.67
C ALA A 212 -4.49 -33.35 26.55
N TRP A 213 -3.74 -33.35 27.65
CA TRP A 213 -2.30 -33.69 27.68
C TRP A 213 -1.96 -35.17 27.91
N ALA A 214 -2.98 -36.03 27.96
CA ALA A 214 -2.86 -37.47 28.16
C ALA A 214 -2.98 -38.22 26.81
N GLY A 215 -1.98 -38.09 25.93
CA GLY A 215 -1.90 -38.87 24.69
C GLY A 215 -2.07 -38.08 23.39
N GLY A 216 -2.36 -38.77 22.30
CA GLY A 216 -2.47 -38.19 20.96
C GLY A 216 -1.34 -38.58 19.99
N ARG A 217 -1.35 -37.93 18.82
CA ARG A 217 -0.50 -38.29 17.67
C ARG A 217 0.95 -37.87 17.90
N ARG A 218 1.90 -38.69 17.47
CA ARG A 218 3.33 -38.34 17.46
C ARG A 218 3.60 -37.29 16.37
N VAL A 219 4.33 -36.24 16.74
CA VAL A 219 4.78 -35.18 15.84
C VAL A 219 6.29 -35.34 15.63
N SER A 220 6.82 -34.86 14.49
CA SER A 220 8.26 -34.93 14.22
C SER A 220 9.05 -34.22 15.32
N ARG A 221 9.86 -34.98 16.07
CA ARG A 221 10.73 -34.45 17.12
C ARG A 221 11.72 -33.46 16.56
N GLU A 222 12.34 -33.80 15.43
CA GLU A 222 13.39 -32.98 14.80
C GLU A 222 12.87 -31.62 14.37
N ARG A 223 11.73 -31.56 13.66
CA ARG A 223 11.13 -30.28 13.24
C ARG A 223 10.68 -29.44 14.42
N THR A 224 10.08 -30.07 15.43
CA THR A 224 9.64 -29.37 16.64
C THR A 224 10.84 -28.79 17.40
N GLN A 225 11.91 -29.56 17.54
CA GLN A 225 13.14 -29.12 18.20
C GLN A 225 13.85 -28.01 17.41
N ALA A 226 13.86 -28.10 16.08
CA ALA A 226 14.42 -27.05 15.22
C ALA A 226 13.66 -25.73 15.36
N LEU A 227 12.32 -25.77 15.34
CA LEU A 227 11.46 -24.59 15.52
C LEU A 227 11.61 -23.96 16.92
N TYR A 228 11.70 -24.80 17.95
CA TYR A 228 11.94 -24.34 19.32
C TYR A 228 13.35 -23.72 19.47
N ALA A 229 14.39 -24.36 18.93
CA ALA A 229 15.75 -23.85 18.98
C ALA A 229 15.91 -22.50 18.24
N ALA A 230 15.15 -22.31 17.15
CA ALA A 230 15.10 -21.05 16.41
C ALA A 230 14.10 -20.02 16.97
N ARG A 231 13.49 -20.28 18.14
CA ARG A 231 12.57 -19.39 18.87
C ARG A 231 11.26 -19.08 18.15
N PHE A 232 10.85 -19.91 17.19
CA PHE A 232 9.49 -19.85 16.61
C PHE A 232 8.44 -20.45 17.55
N LEU A 233 8.87 -21.34 18.46
CA LEU A 233 8.02 -21.89 19.52
C LEU A 233 8.55 -21.47 20.89
N VAL A 234 7.63 -21.29 21.84
CA VAL A 234 7.91 -21.11 23.27
C VAL A 234 7.28 -22.26 24.03
N ALA A 235 7.92 -22.69 25.12
CA ALA A 235 7.42 -23.74 25.99
C ALA A 235 6.92 -23.15 27.30
N VAL A 236 5.66 -23.45 27.66
CA VAL A 236 5.06 -23.13 28.95
C VAL A 236 4.96 -24.41 29.76
N ARG A 237 5.58 -24.43 30.95
CA ARG A 237 5.55 -25.58 31.84
C ARG A 237 4.18 -25.67 32.53
N GLN A 238 3.64 -26.87 32.59
CA GLN A 238 2.46 -27.25 33.37
C GLN A 238 2.90 -28.04 34.61
N ASP A 239 2.00 -28.18 35.57
CA ASP A 239 2.27 -28.84 36.85
C ASP A 239 2.67 -30.32 36.69
N ASP A 240 2.17 -31.00 35.65
CA ASP A 240 2.40 -32.43 35.38
C ASP A 240 3.66 -32.74 34.52
N ASP A 241 4.74 -31.98 34.68
CA ASP A 241 5.99 -32.06 33.86
C ASP A 241 5.78 -31.95 32.34
N THR A 242 4.58 -31.54 31.93
CA THR A 242 4.20 -31.34 30.55
C THR A 242 4.60 -29.93 30.13
N ARG A 243 5.18 -29.78 28.94
CA ARG A 243 5.49 -28.48 28.37
C ARG A 243 4.60 -28.22 27.18
N VAL A 244 3.67 -27.28 27.30
CA VAL A 244 2.81 -26.86 26.18
C VAL A 244 3.62 -25.95 25.27
N LEU A 245 3.59 -26.22 23.97
CA LEU A 245 4.31 -25.45 22.98
C LEU A 245 3.35 -24.51 22.26
N THR A 246 3.63 -23.21 22.31
CA THR A 246 2.86 -22.17 21.62
C THR A 246 3.75 -21.40 20.64
N PRO A 247 3.21 -20.86 19.54
CA PRO A 247 3.97 -19.96 18.68
C PRO A 247 4.45 -18.74 19.47
N SER A 248 5.70 -18.33 19.25
CA SER A 248 6.15 -16.99 19.66
C SER A 248 5.52 -15.93 18.74
N PRO A 249 5.57 -14.62 19.06
CA PRO A 249 5.13 -13.59 18.12
C PRO A 249 5.82 -13.68 16.74
N MET A 250 7.11 -14.04 16.73
CA MET A 250 7.86 -14.32 15.50
C MET A 250 7.37 -15.59 14.81
N GLY A 251 7.06 -16.65 15.58
CA GLY A 251 6.45 -17.88 15.09
C GLY A 251 5.10 -17.66 14.43
N GLN A 252 4.26 -16.82 15.04
CA GLN A 252 2.95 -16.46 14.50
C GLN A 252 3.10 -15.68 13.19
N ALA A 253 3.92 -14.62 13.17
CA ALA A 253 4.16 -13.85 11.95
C ALA A 253 4.70 -14.73 10.81
N ALA A 254 5.68 -15.60 11.09
CA ALA A 254 6.24 -16.50 10.09
C ALA A 254 5.24 -17.55 9.61
N LEU A 255 4.35 -18.05 10.48
CA LEU A 255 3.25 -18.95 10.11
C LEU A 255 2.27 -18.27 9.16
N GLU A 256 1.85 -17.04 9.46
CA GLU A 256 0.93 -16.28 8.63
C GLU A 256 1.53 -15.95 7.25
N LEU A 257 2.79 -15.54 7.20
CA LEU A 257 3.50 -15.33 5.92
C LEU A 257 3.58 -16.64 5.12
N ALA A 258 3.88 -17.78 5.77
CA ALA A 258 3.92 -19.08 5.11
C ALA A 258 2.55 -19.52 4.55
N ARG A 259 1.44 -19.12 5.19
CA ARG A 259 0.07 -19.35 4.68
C ARG A 259 -0.25 -18.50 3.46
N LEU A 260 0.23 -17.25 3.43
CA LEU A 260 0.04 -16.34 2.28
C LEU A 260 0.84 -16.79 1.06
N HIS A 261 2.01 -17.41 1.24
CA HIS A 261 2.86 -17.86 0.14
C HIS A 261 3.37 -19.30 0.32
N PRO A 262 2.49 -20.32 0.20
CA PRO A 262 2.88 -21.72 0.38
C PRO A 262 3.86 -22.21 -0.69
N ALA A 263 3.86 -21.59 -1.88
CA ALA A 263 4.79 -21.91 -2.97
C ALA A 263 6.27 -21.60 -2.62
N GLY A 264 6.51 -20.71 -1.66
CA GLY A 264 7.87 -20.42 -1.17
C GLY A 264 8.44 -21.48 -0.22
N LEU A 265 7.64 -22.46 0.20
CA LEU A 265 8.10 -23.55 1.05
C LEU A 265 8.89 -24.58 0.25
N HIS A 266 9.95 -25.12 0.86
CA HIS A 266 10.75 -26.15 0.23
C HIS A 266 9.96 -27.46 0.14
N ALA A 267 10.01 -28.12 -1.02
CA ALA A 267 9.28 -29.36 -1.29
C ALA A 267 9.73 -30.53 -0.39
N ALA A 268 11.02 -30.56 -0.01
CA ALA A 268 11.61 -31.62 0.81
C ALA A 268 12.61 -31.06 1.82
N ASP A 269 12.81 -31.80 2.92
CA ASP A 269 13.77 -31.40 3.97
C ASP A 269 15.21 -31.33 3.44
N GLN A 270 15.55 -32.15 2.44
CA GLN A 270 16.85 -32.12 1.76
C GLN A 270 17.07 -30.80 1.00
N ALA A 271 16.10 -30.37 0.19
CA ALA A 271 16.18 -29.10 -0.53
C ALA A 271 16.29 -27.91 0.43
N ALA A 272 15.52 -27.94 1.52
CA ALA A 272 15.61 -26.93 2.57
C ALA A 272 17.00 -26.89 3.22
N TYR A 273 17.60 -28.06 3.50
CA TYR A 273 18.95 -28.16 4.04
C TYR A 273 20.00 -27.64 3.06
N GLU A 274 19.92 -28.02 1.79
CA GLU A 274 20.86 -27.60 0.74
C GLU A 274 20.82 -26.08 0.53
N ALA A 275 19.62 -25.48 0.50
CA ALA A 275 19.47 -24.03 0.42
C ALA A 275 20.15 -23.32 1.60
N ARG A 276 19.97 -23.81 2.83
CA ARG A 276 20.67 -23.27 4.01
C ARG A 276 22.17 -23.50 3.94
N PHE A 277 22.61 -24.69 3.53
CA PHE A 277 24.03 -25.02 3.37
C PHE A 277 24.72 -24.11 2.36
N ALA A 278 24.06 -23.82 1.22
CA ALA A 278 24.56 -22.90 0.19
C ALA A 278 24.75 -21.48 0.72
N LYS A 279 23.87 -21.01 1.62
CA LYS A 279 24.00 -19.70 2.29
C LYS A 279 25.19 -19.69 3.27
N VAL A 280 25.33 -20.71 4.13
CA VAL A 280 26.35 -20.70 5.20
C VAL A 280 27.75 -21.14 4.77
N ARG A 281 27.91 -21.83 3.62
CA ARG A 281 29.21 -22.39 3.20
C ARG A 281 30.34 -21.36 3.07
N ARG A 282 30.00 -20.11 2.72
CA ARG A 282 30.98 -19.02 2.57
C ARG A 282 31.31 -18.32 3.89
N HIS A 283 30.51 -18.54 4.94
CA HIS A 283 30.66 -17.87 6.23
C HIS A 283 31.47 -18.67 7.26
N HIS A 284 31.65 -19.98 7.07
CA HIS A 284 32.39 -20.84 7.99
C HIS A 284 33.59 -21.51 7.31
N LYS A 285 34.75 -21.53 8.00
CA LYS A 285 35.99 -22.13 7.48
C LYS A 285 36.00 -23.67 7.54
N ARG A 286 35.44 -24.27 8.60
CA ARG A 286 35.42 -25.73 8.78
C ARG A 286 34.12 -26.34 8.23
N ARG A 287 34.23 -27.51 7.61
CA ARG A 287 33.08 -28.23 7.03
C ARG A 287 32.05 -28.64 8.08
N ASP A 288 32.48 -29.01 9.28
CA ASP A 288 31.56 -29.42 10.35
C ASP A 288 30.75 -28.24 10.88
N ASP A 289 31.37 -27.05 10.99
CA ASP A 289 30.67 -25.82 11.35
C ASP A 289 29.64 -25.43 10.29
N GLN A 290 29.96 -25.59 9.00
CA GLN A 290 29.01 -25.36 7.90
C GLN A 290 27.79 -26.30 8.01
N LYS A 291 28.02 -27.60 8.26
CA LYS A 291 26.93 -28.58 8.44
C LYS A 291 26.11 -28.27 9.69
N ALA A 292 26.75 -27.92 10.80
CA ALA A 292 26.08 -27.57 12.05
C ALA A 292 25.23 -26.30 11.89
N ALA A 293 25.74 -25.28 11.20
CA ALA A 293 25.00 -24.06 10.88
C ALA A 293 23.80 -24.35 9.94
N ALA A 294 23.99 -25.18 8.91
CA ALA A 294 22.91 -25.54 7.96
C ALA A 294 21.78 -26.37 8.61
N ARG A 295 22.05 -27.08 9.71
CA ARG A 295 21.02 -27.78 10.49
C ARG A 295 20.14 -26.84 11.31
N ARG A 296 20.61 -25.63 11.62
CA ARG A 296 19.83 -24.64 12.37
C ARG A 296 18.88 -23.91 11.43
N LEU A 297 17.65 -23.67 11.88
CA LEU A 297 16.73 -22.81 11.15
C LEU A 297 17.13 -21.34 11.34
N PRO A 298 17.15 -20.54 10.27
CA PRO A 298 17.32 -19.10 10.40
C PRO A 298 16.09 -18.48 11.10
N PRO A 299 16.28 -17.41 11.89
CA PRO A 299 15.15 -16.64 12.40
C PRO A 299 14.43 -15.91 11.25
N LEU A 300 13.21 -15.44 11.49
CA LEU A 300 12.54 -14.53 10.56
C LEU A 300 13.40 -13.27 10.39
N GLU A 301 13.53 -12.81 9.15
CA GLU A 301 14.30 -11.63 8.81
C GLU A 301 13.76 -10.39 9.56
N SER A 302 14.67 -9.51 9.97
CA SER A 302 14.37 -8.41 10.88
C SER A 302 13.37 -7.41 10.33
N SER A 303 13.41 -7.12 9.02
CA SER A 303 12.48 -6.22 8.35
C SER A 303 11.08 -6.86 8.27
N ALA A 304 10.99 -8.14 7.91
CA ALA A 304 9.72 -8.88 7.94
C ALA A 304 9.10 -8.87 9.34
N ARG A 305 9.91 -9.07 10.40
CA ARG A 305 9.44 -9.04 11.78
C ARG A 305 8.94 -7.66 12.23
N ARG A 306 9.52 -6.57 11.71
CA ARG A 306 9.14 -5.19 12.07
C ARG A 306 7.93 -4.69 11.29
N LEU A 307 7.84 -5.06 10.02
CA LEU A 307 6.83 -4.56 9.09
C LEU A 307 5.55 -5.40 9.10
N TYR A 308 5.64 -6.68 9.48
CA TYR A 308 4.47 -7.52 9.54
C TYR A 308 3.49 -7.02 10.61
N GLN A 309 2.27 -6.72 10.15
CA GLN A 309 1.12 -6.42 10.99
C GLN A 309 -0.06 -7.23 10.48
N ARG A 310 -0.77 -7.92 11.38
CA ARG A 310 -1.93 -8.71 10.98
C ARG A 310 -3.03 -7.76 10.47
N PRO A 311 -3.56 -7.94 9.25
CA PRO A 311 -4.73 -7.22 8.79
C PRO A 311 -5.95 -7.74 9.54
N VAL A 312 -6.82 -6.82 9.96
CA VAL A 312 -8.02 -7.11 10.76
C VAL A 312 -9.24 -6.69 9.94
N THR A 313 -10.28 -7.52 9.92
CA THR A 313 -11.54 -7.18 9.25
C THR A 313 -12.38 -6.23 10.10
N LEU A 314 -13.31 -5.50 9.49
CA LEU A 314 -14.22 -4.60 10.20
C LEU A 314 -15.01 -5.35 11.28
N ALA A 315 -15.48 -6.57 10.99
CA ALA A 315 -16.15 -7.41 11.99
C ALA A 315 -15.23 -7.80 13.17
N GLU A 316 -13.96 -8.10 12.90
CA GLU A 316 -12.98 -8.35 13.97
C GLU A 316 -12.70 -7.08 14.79
N GLN A 317 -12.64 -5.91 14.14
CA GLN A 317 -12.48 -4.62 14.82
C GLN A 317 -13.68 -4.31 15.72
N GLU A 318 -14.91 -4.56 15.25
CA GLU A 318 -16.14 -4.41 16.04
C GLU A 318 -16.11 -5.29 17.29
N VAL A 319 -15.77 -6.58 17.14
CA VAL A 319 -15.64 -7.50 18.29
C VAL A 319 -14.55 -7.04 19.27
N LEU A 320 -13.44 -6.50 18.77
CA LEU A 320 -12.37 -5.96 19.63
C LEU A 320 -12.81 -4.68 20.34
N ALA A 321 -13.57 -3.81 19.66
CA ALA A 321 -14.12 -2.60 20.24
C ALA A 321 -15.17 -2.91 21.31
N GLU A 322 -16.05 -3.89 21.07
CA GLU A 322 -17.03 -4.38 22.05
C GLU A 322 -16.35 -4.93 23.31
N ARG A 323 -15.31 -5.76 23.13
CA ARG A 323 -14.53 -6.29 24.26
C ARG A 323 -13.82 -5.18 25.02
N ALA A 324 -13.17 -4.25 24.32
CA ALA A 324 -12.49 -3.13 24.95
C ALA A 324 -13.47 -2.24 25.73
N ALA A 325 -14.67 -2.02 25.20
CA ALA A 325 -15.72 -1.28 25.90
C ALA A 325 -16.24 -2.04 27.14
N ALA A 326 -16.36 -3.37 27.06
CA ALA A 326 -16.73 -4.21 28.20
C ALA A 326 -15.65 -4.20 29.30
N ASP A 327 -14.39 -4.40 28.92
CA ASP A 327 -13.24 -4.40 29.84
C ASP A 327 -13.08 -3.02 30.50
N GLN A 328 -13.25 -1.92 29.75
CA GLN A 328 -13.23 -0.56 30.29
C GLN A 328 -14.37 -0.31 31.29
N TRP A 329 -15.56 -0.86 31.03
CA TRP A 329 -16.71 -0.73 31.93
C TRP A 329 -16.51 -1.51 33.24
N GLU A 330 -15.83 -2.67 33.17
CA GLU A 330 -15.43 -3.45 34.35
C GLU A 330 -14.34 -2.74 35.17
N ASP A 331 -13.36 -2.12 34.51
CA ASP A 331 -12.27 -1.36 35.15
C ASP A 331 -12.74 -0.04 35.80
N GLU A 332 -13.78 0.61 35.24
CA GLU A 332 -14.41 1.81 35.81
C GLU A 332 -15.39 1.51 36.96
N GLY A 333 -15.52 0.24 37.36
CA GLY A 333 -16.21 -0.16 38.58
C GLY A 333 -17.74 -0.07 38.52
N GLY A 334 -18.34 -0.19 37.33
CA GLY A 334 -19.79 -0.42 37.16
C GLY A 334 -20.70 0.53 37.96
N HIS A 335 -20.30 1.78 38.18
CA HIS A 335 -21.04 2.69 39.04
C HIS A 335 -22.21 3.33 38.29
N CYS A 336 -23.40 2.75 38.41
CA CYS A 336 -24.65 3.45 38.10
C CYS A 336 -24.86 4.54 39.17
N PRO A 337 -24.87 5.84 38.82
CA PRO A 337 -25.19 6.90 39.78
C PRO A 337 -26.69 6.82 40.08
N GLY A 338 -27.07 6.04 41.09
CA GLY A 338 -28.48 5.92 41.52
C GLY A 338 -28.85 4.64 42.29
N ALA A 339 -28.03 3.59 42.24
CA ALA A 339 -28.28 2.40 43.06
C ALA A 339 -27.55 2.53 44.39
N GLY A 340 -28.26 2.98 45.42
CA GLY A 340 -27.74 3.03 46.79
C GLY A 340 -27.19 1.66 47.21
N THR A 341 -25.89 1.60 47.48
CA THR A 341 -25.25 0.43 48.07
C THR A 341 -25.88 0.16 49.43
N PRO A 342 -26.39 -1.05 49.74
CA PRO A 342 -26.86 -1.37 51.07
C PRO A 342 -25.65 -1.34 52.01
N ARG A 343 -25.63 -0.33 52.88
CA ARG A 343 -24.63 -0.11 53.92
C ARG A 343 -24.49 -1.38 54.77
N PRO A 344 -23.33 -2.05 54.80
CA PRO A 344 -23.14 -3.15 55.73
C PRO A 344 -23.11 -2.61 57.16
N ALA A 345 -23.78 -3.32 58.05
CA ALA A 345 -23.83 -3.00 59.46
C ALA A 345 -22.42 -2.89 60.03
N SER A 346 -22.15 -1.75 60.67
CA SER A 346 -20.92 -1.43 61.39
C SER A 346 -20.62 -2.49 62.46
N ARG A 347 -19.71 -3.42 62.15
CA ARG A 347 -18.95 -4.15 63.17
C ARG A 347 -17.69 -3.36 63.49
N THR A 348 -17.69 -2.83 64.70
CA THR A 348 -16.54 -2.26 65.40
C THR A 348 -15.41 -3.28 65.43
N ILE A 349 -14.31 -3.01 64.73
CA ILE A 349 -13.03 -3.69 64.95
C ILE A 349 -12.03 -2.61 65.37
N LYS A 350 -11.45 -2.82 66.56
CA LYS A 350 -10.41 -2.00 67.16
C LYS A 350 -9.21 -1.86 66.22
N SER A 351 -8.76 -0.62 66.09
CA SER A 351 -7.45 -0.18 65.60
C SER A 351 -6.29 -0.72 66.45
N ALA A 352 -5.17 -1.10 65.81
CA ALA A 352 -3.79 -0.58 66.02
C ALA A 352 -2.82 -1.29 65.01
N PRO A 353 -1.60 -0.78 64.73
CA PRO A 353 -1.24 -0.33 63.38
C PRO A 353 0.05 -0.94 62.81
N GLU A 354 0.37 -0.55 61.56
CA GLU A 354 1.73 -0.36 60.97
C GLU A 354 2.68 -1.56 60.91
N SER A 355 3.52 -1.80 59.91
CA SER A 355 4.06 -1.03 58.78
C SER A 355 4.98 -1.98 57.97
N TRP A 356 5.56 -1.48 56.86
CA TRP A 356 6.72 -1.98 56.07
C TRP A 356 6.35 -2.48 54.66
N SER A 357 6.41 -1.60 53.66
CA SER A 357 7.61 -1.07 52.95
C SER A 357 8.08 -2.01 51.85
N TRP A 358 7.88 -1.58 50.61
CA TRP A 358 8.53 -2.10 49.43
C TRP A 358 10.01 -1.71 49.47
N ALA A 359 10.89 -2.70 49.55
CA ALA A 359 12.31 -2.53 49.30
C ALA A 359 12.72 -3.45 48.14
N GLU A 360 13.43 -2.84 47.22
CA GLU A 360 14.04 -3.36 46.01
C GLU A 360 14.81 -4.67 46.25
N ILE A 361 14.66 -5.62 45.32
CA ILE A 361 15.68 -6.66 45.11
C ILE A 361 15.97 -6.70 43.60
N GLY A 362 17.20 -6.30 43.27
CA GLY A 362 17.81 -6.40 41.95
C GLY A 362 18.02 -7.85 41.46
N PRO A 363 18.69 -8.01 40.32
CA PRO A 363 18.48 -9.16 39.43
C PRO A 363 19.13 -10.44 39.97
N ALA A 364 18.32 -11.49 40.13
CA ALA A 364 18.81 -12.82 40.45
C ALA A 364 19.44 -13.49 39.22
N VAL A 365 20.75 -13.67 39.36
CA VAL A 365 21.70 -14.56 38.67
C VAL A 365 21.07 -15.83 38.08
N GLN A 366 21.38 -16.08 36.81
CA GLN A 366 21.15 -17.37 36.13
C GLN A 366 22.00 -18.49 36.74
N PRO A 367 21.45 -19.68 36.99
CA PRO A 367 22.24 -20.90 36.99
C PRO A 367 22.21 -21.51 35.58
N ALA A 368 23.37 -21.49 34.93
CA ALA A 368 23.70 -22.44 33.88
C ALA A 368 23.61 -23.85 34.45
N LEU A 369 23.02 -24.82 33.75
CA LEU A 369 23.37 -26.24 33.84
C LEU A 369 22.85 -26.99 32.60
N TRP A 370 23.83 -27.44 31.79
CA TRP A 370 23.96 -28.68 31.00
C TRP A 370 22.72 -29.36 30.42
#